data_AF-A0A7W0I0E9-F1
#
_entry.id   AF-A0A7W0I0E9-F1
#
_cell.length_a   1.000
_cell.length_b   1.000
_cell.length_c   1.000
_cell.angle_alpha   90.00
_cell.angle_beta   90.00
_cell.angle_gamma   90.00
#
_symmetry.space_group_name_H-M   'P 1'
#
loop_
_entity.id
_entity.type
_entity.pdbx_description
1 polymer ?
#
loop_
_entity_poly.entity_id
_entity_poly.type
_entity_poly.pdbx_seq_one_letter_code
_entity_poly.pdbx_strand_id
1 'polypeptide(L)' 'MIMSIIYYLTFMVVWSFVTIRSMLRRQKKREAAVFGGIMTVSSIIGTLLIARVNLPSMIVPFKIVFEPFGKMLLMR' A
#
# COMPACT_ATOMS: atom_id res chain seq x y z
N MET A 1 -18.80 -9.60 -1.12
CA MET A 1 -17.80 -8.54 -1.42
C MET A 1 -17.74 -7.50 -0.31
N ILE A 2 -18.82 -6.78 0.01
CA ILE A 2 -18.80 -5.71 1.03
C ILE A 2 -18.40 -6.23 2.42
N MET A 3 -18.97 -7.35 2.89
CA MET A 3 -18.54 -7.96 4.16
C MET A 3 -17.04 -8.31 4.18
N SER A 4 -16.50 -8.85 3.09
CA SER A 4 -15.06 -9.16 2.98
C SER A 4 -14.19 -7.90 3.08
N ILE A 5 -14.64 -6.78 2.50
CA ILE A 5 -13.96 -5.48 2.60
C ILE A 5 -13.99 -4.97 4.04
N ILE A 6 -15.15 -5.06 4.71
CA ILE A 6 -15.32 -4.61 6.10
C ILE A 6 -14.42 -5.42 7.04
N TYR A 7 -14.42 -6.76 6.93
CA TYR A 7 -13.54 -7.61 7.73
C TYR A 7 -12.06 -7.32 7.47
N TYR A 8 -11.69 -7.17 6.19
CA TYR A 8 -10.32 -6.84 5.80
C TYR A 8 -9.86 -5.50 6.38
N LEU A 9 -10.66 -4.43 6.20
CA LEU A 9 -10.35 -3.10 6.72
C LEU A 9 -10.27 -3.10 8.24
N THR A 10 -11.23 -3.75 8.92
CA THR A 10 -11.25 -3.82 10.39
C THR A 10 -10.00 -4.52 10.92
N PHE A 11 -9.65 -5.67 10.34
CA PHE A 11 -8.45 -6.40 10.72
C PHE A 11 -7.18 -5.59 10.48
N MET A 12 -7.08 -4.95 9.31
CA MET A 12 -5.90 -4.17 8.92
C MET A 12 -5.73 -2.91 9.77
N VAL A 13 -6.81 -2.20 10.10
CA VAL A 13 -6.79 -1.03 10.98
C VAL A 13 -6.38 -1.43 12.40
N VAL A 14 -6.95 -2.49 12.96
CA VAL A 14 -6.60 -2.99 14.30
C VAL A 14 -5.12 -3.40 14.34
N TRP A 15 -4.66 -4.17 13.36
CA TRP A 15 -3.27 -4.60 13.29
C TRP A 15 -2.29 -3.43 13.13
N SER A 16 -2.64 -2.48 12.26
CA SER A 16 -1.83 -1.27 12.05
C SER A 16 -1.77 -0.42 13.31
N PHE A 17 -2.90 -0.24 14.01
CA PHE A 17 -2.96 0.51 15.25
C PHE A 17 -2.11 -0.12 16.36
N VAL A 18 -2.18 -1.45 16.53
CA VAL A 18 -1.33 -2.19 17.49
C VAL A 18 0.15 -2.03 17.13
N THR A 19 0.50 -2.14 15.85
CA THR A 19 1.89 -2.03 15.38
C THR A 19 2.44 -0.62 15.55
N ILE A 20 1.68 0.41 15.17
CA ILE A 20 2.04 1.82 15.33
C ILE A 20 2.20 2.14 16.82
N ARG A 21 1.29 1.67 17.68
CA ARG A 21 1.39 1.88 19.13
C ARG A 21 2.65 1.22 19.73
N SER A 22 3.02 0.04 19.24
CA SER A 22 4.26 -0.65 19.61
C SER A 22 5.51 0.15 19.16
N MET A 23 5.52 0.66 17.93
CA MET A 23 6.61 1.51 17.41
C MET A 23 6.72 2.85 18.14
N LEU A 24 5.58 3.47 18.48
CA LEU A 24 5.54 4.72 19.26
C LEU A 24 6.11 4.52 20.66
N ARG A 25 5.78 3.40 21.33
CA ARG A 25 6.37 3.02 22.63
C ARG A 25 7.89 2.90 22.58
N ARG A 26 8.45 2.52 21.44
CA ARG A 26 9.90 2.44 21.21
C ARG A 26 10.52 3.76 20.71
N GLN A 27 9.79 4.89 20.78
CA GLN A 27 10.21 6.22 20.31
C GLN A 27 10.56 6.28 18.81
N LYS A 28 10.18 5.25 18.03
CA LYS A 28 10.53 5.13 16.61
C LYS A 28 9.53 5.84 15.70
N LYS A 29 9.37 7.16 15.89
CA LYS A 29 8.37 7.99 15.21
C LYS A 29 8.51 7.98 13.68
N ARG A 30 9.75 7.93 13.17
CA ARG A 30 10.04 7.89 11.73
C ARG A 30 9.62 6.56 11.09
N GLU A 31 9.92 5.44 11.75
CA GLU A 31 9.49 4.11 11.29
C GLU A 31 7.97 3.97 11.31
N ALA A 32 7.31 4.51 12.35
CA ALA A 32 5.85 4.52 12.45
C ALA A 32 5.19 5.32 11.31
N ALA A 33 5.77 6.46 10.91
CA ALA A 33 5.26 7.28 9.80
C ALA A 33 5.39 6.55 8.45
N VAL A 34 6.54 5.95 8.17
CA VAL A 34 6.76 5.17 6.95
C VAL A 34 5.85 3.94 6.91
N PHE A 35 5.75 3.23 8.04
CA PHE A 35 4.86 2.07 8.18
C PHE A 35 3.40 2.46 7.96
N GLY A 36 2.93 3.54 8.57
CA GLY A 36 1.58 4.05 8.36
C GLY A 36 1.30 4.35 6.90
N GLY A 37 2.20 5.05 6.20
CA GLY A 37 2.07 5.36 4.78
C GLY A 37 1.98 4.11 3.89
N ILE A 38 2.89 3.15 4.08
CA ILE A 38 2.88 1.87 3.35
C ILE A 38 1.59 1.10 3.62
N MET A 39 1.14 1.08 4.88
CA MET A 39 -0.07 0.37 5.28
C MET A 39 -1.33 0.98 4.65
N THR A 40 -1.42 2.31 4.59
CA THR A 40 -2.53 3.01 3.92
C THR A 40 -2.58 2.68 2.44
N VAL A 41 -1.45 2.77 1.74
CA VAL A 41 -1.36 2.43 0.31
C VAL A 41 -1.73 0.95 0.06
N SER A 42 -1.21 0.05 0.89
CA SER A 42 -1.51 -1.38 0.81
C SER A 42 -2.99 -1.68 1.05
N SER A 43 -3.62 -0.95 1.99
CA SER A 43 -5.04 -1.09 2.29
C SER A 43 -5.91 -0.69 1.11
N ILE A 44 -5.59 0.44 0.46
CA ILE A 44 -6.30 0.91 -0.74
C ILE A 44 -6.18 -0.12 -1.87
N ILE A 45 -4.97 -0.64 -2.12
CA ILE A 45 -4.73 -1.66 -3.15
C ILE A 45 -5.49 -2.94 -2.83
N GLY A 46 -5.45 -3.42 -1.58
CA GLY A 46 -6.18 -4.60 -1.12
C GLY A 46 -7.69 -4.45 -1.29
N THR A 47 -8.25 -3.28 -0.95
CA THR A 47 -9.67 -2.98 -1.17
C THR A 47 -10.03 -2.98 -2.65
N LEU A 48 -9.21 -2.38 -3.54
CA LEU A 48 -9.44 -2.40 -4.99
C LEU A 48 -9.43 -3.84 -5.55
N LEU A 49 -8.51 -4.69 -5.09
CA LEU A 49 -8.43 -6.10 -5.49
C LEU A 49 -9.68 -6.89 -5.05
N ILE A 50 -10.13 -6.72 -3.80
CA ILE A 50 -11.34 -7.38 -3.27
C ILE A 50 -12.59 -6.87 -3.99
N ALA A 51 -12.61 -5.59 -4.36
CA ALA A 51 -13.68 -4.99 -5.16
C ALA A 51 -13.74 -5.52 -6.61
N ARG A 52 -12.84 -6.43 -7.01
CA ARG A 52 -12.76 -6.99 -8.37
C ARG A 52 -12.73 -5.89 -9.44
N VAL A 53 -12.26 -4.70 -9.07
CA VAL A 53 -11.95 -3.65 -10.03
C VAL A 53 -10.88 -4.26 -10.93
N ASN A 54 -11.10 -4.22 -12.25
CA ASN A 54 -10.08 -4.58 -13.23
C ASN A 54 -8.94 -3.58 -13.10
N LEU A 55 -8.09 -3.80 -12.09
CA LEU A 55 -6.81 -3.16 -11.97
C LEU A 55 -6.08 -3.51 -13.27
N PRO A 56 -5.67 -2.51 -14.07
CA PRO A 56 -4.86 -2.80 -15.24
C PRO A 56 -3.67 -3.62 -14.75
N SER A 57 -3.37 -4.72 -15.47
CA SER A 57 -2.29 -5.66 -15.15
C SER A 57 -1.10 -4.92 -14.56
N MET A 58 -0.46 -5.49 -13.53
CA MET A 58 0.66 -4.89 -12.79
C MET A 58 1.75 -4.30 -13.72
N ILE A 59 1.82 -4.78 -14.96
CA ILE A 59 2.59 -4.27 -16.10
C ILE A 59 2.33 -2.77 -16.38
N VAL A 60 1.10 -2.27 -16.33
CA VAL A 60 0.72 -0.90 -16.69
C VAL A 60 1.26 0.15 -15.71
N PRO A 61 1.01 0.07 -14.39
CA PRO A 61 1.61 1.00 -13.45
C PRO A 61 3.14 0.88 -13.40
N PHE A 62 3.69 -0.33 -13.54
CA PHE A 62 5.14 -0.52 -13.60
C PHE A 62 5.75 0.13 -14.85
N LYS A 63 5.09 0.00 -16.01
CA LYS A 63 5.49 0.67 -17.25
C LYS A 63 5.45 2.19 -17.09
N ILE A 64 4.40 2.77 -16.51
CA ILE A 64 4.33 4.23 -16.29
C ILE A 64 5.49 4.74 -15.42
N VAL A 65 5.85 4.01 -14.37
CA VAL A 65 6.94 4.43 -13.46
C VAL A 65 8.30 4.19 -14.09
N PHE A 66 8.54 3.04 -14.72
CA PHE A 66 9.87 2.63 -15.20
C PHE A 66 10.18 3.01 -16.66
N GLU A 67 9.17 3.25 -17.50
CA GLU A 67 9.37 3.71 -18.88
C GLU A 67 10.14 5.04 -18.98
N PRO A 68 9.90 6.07 -18.14
CA PRO A 68 10.73 7.29 -18.19
C PRO A 68 12.19 7.02 -17.80
N PHE A 69 12.46 6.16 -16.82
CA PHE A 69 13.83 5.76 -16.48
C PHE A 69 14.50 4.97 -17.62
N GLY A 70 13.76 4.06 -18.26
CA GLY A 70 14.25 3.32 -19.43
C GLY A 70 14.57 4.22 -20.61
N LYS A 71 13.71 5.21 -20.92
CA LYS A 71 13.98 6.21 -21.96
C LYS A 71 15.21 7.06 -21.63
N MET A 72 15.37 7.45 -20.36
CA MET A 72 16.52 8.25 -19.93
C MET A 72 17.85 7.48 -20.03
N LEU A 73 17.84 6.16 -19.84
CA LEU A 73 18.98 5.27 -20.05
C LEU A 73 19.30 5.03 -21.54
N LEU A 74 18.27 4.92 -22.38
CA LEU A 74 18.41 4.72 -23.83
C LEU A 74 18.84 5.97 -24.61
N MET A 75 18.69 7.15 -23.99
CA MET A 75 19.05 8.43 -24.58
C MET A 75 20.52 8.83 -24.28
N ARG A 76 21.30 7.91 -23.70
CA ARG A 76 22.73 8.00 -23.45
C ARG A 76 23.47 6.96 -24.29
#